data_AF-A0A4V6J2S1-F1
#
_entry.id   AF-A0A4V6J2S1-F1
#
_cell.length_a   1.000
_cell.length_b   1.000
_cell.length_c   1.000
_cell.angle_alpha   90.00
_cell.angle_beta   90.00
_cell.angle_gamma   90.00
#
_symmetry.space_group_name_H-M   'P 1'
#
loop_
_entity.id
_entity.type
_entity.pdbx_description
1 polymer ?
#
loop_
_entity_poly.entity_id
_entity_poly.type
_entity_poly.pdbx_seq_one_letter_code
_entity_poly.pdbx_strand_id
1 'polypeptide(L)' 'MHKLGDLLVRLNRDIGLTVLLAEQHLPFIRRVADRFCLLHRGRSVAQGDVIQLDEPLLAQWMTPDPAR' A
#
# COMPACT_ATOMS: atom_id res chain seq x y z
N MET A 1 13.99 -0.60 -8.39
CA MET A 1 12.79 -1.03 -7.65
C MET A 1 12.57 -2.54 -7.63
N HIS A 2 12.71 -3.29 -8.73
CA HIS A 2 12.51 -4.75 -8.73
C HIS A 2 13.33 -5.51 -7.67
N LYS A 3 14.65 -5.25 -7.58
CA LYS A 3 15.53 -5.90 -6.58
C LYS A 3 15.10 -5.67 -5.13
N LEU A 4 14.58 -4.49 -4.79
CA LEU A 4 14.14 -4.18 -3.43
C LEU A 4 12.87 -4.95 -3.08
N GLY A 5 11.90 -4.97 -3.98
CA GLY A 5 10.66 -5.70 -3.76
C GLY A 5 10.90 -7.21 -3.58
N ASP A 6 11.80 -7.77 -4.38
CA ASP A 6 12.15 -9.19 -4.27
C ASP A 6 12.85 -9.50 -2.94
N LEU A 7 13.69 -8.58 -2.45
CA LEU A 7 14.32 -8.71 -1.15
C LEU A 7 13.28 -8.68 -0.02
N LEU A 8 12.34 -7.73 -0.05
CA LEU A 8 11.27 -7.62 0.95
C LEU A 8 10.41 -8.88 1.01
N VAL A 9 10.02 -9.41 -0.15
CA VAL A 9 9.24 -10.66 -0.24
C VAL A 9 10.03 -11.84 0.34
N ARG A 10 11.33 -11.96 0.06
CA ARG A 10 12.17 -13.01 0.63
C ARG A 10 12.34 -12.87 2.14
N LEU A 11 12.59 -11.67 2.65
CA LEU A 11 12.66 -11.43 4.09
C LEU A 11 11.37 -11.85 4.79
N ASN A 12 10.21 -11.55 4.20
CA ASN A 12 8.93 -11.95 4.75
C ASN A 12 8.69 -13.47 4.67
N ARG A 13 8.88 -14.08 3.49
CA ARG A 13 8.51 -15.48 3.25
C ARG A 13 9.56 -16.49 3.73
N ASP A 14 10.84 -16.19 3.57
CA ASP A 14 11.93 -17.12 3.87
C ASP A 14 12.36 -17.01 5.35
N ILE A 15 12.26 -15.82 5.94
CA ILE A 15 12.74 -15.53 7.32
C ILE A 15 11.58 -15.28 8.29
N GLY A 16 10.35 -15.11 7.80
CA GLY A 16 9.19 -14.81 8.64
C GLY A 16 9.16 -13.37 9.17
N LEU A 17 9.89 -12.45 8.54
CA LEU A 17 9.92 -11.05 8.98
C LEU A 17 8.59 -10.34 8.67
N THR A 18 7.97 -9.72 9.67
CA THR A 18 6.84 -8.83 9.43
C THR A 18 7.33 -7.52 8.84
N VAL A 19 6.78 -7.10 7.69
CA VAL A 19 7.16 -5.87 6.99
C VAL A 19 5.96 -4.92 6.97
N LEU A 20 6.12 -3.72 7.52
CA LEU A 20 5.21 -2.60 7.32
C LEU A 20 5.85 -1.61 6.35
N LEU A 21 5.19 -1.39 5.21
CA LEU A 21 5.67 -0.50 4.16
C LEU A 21 4.74 0.72 4.04
N ALA A 22 5.33 1.91 4.08
CA ALA A 22 4.66 3.16 3.71
C ALA A 22 5.09 3.56 2.29
N GLU A 23 4.17 3.51 1.34
CA GLU A 23 4.46 3.69 -0.08
C GLU A 23 3.27 4.33 -0.82
N GLN A 24 3.55 5.04 -1.91
CA GLN A 24 2.56 5.70 -2.78
C GLN A 24 2.50 5.10 -4.19
N HIS A 25 3.51 4.33 -4.61
CA HIS A 25 3.57 3.74 -5.95
C HIS A 25 2.78 2.42 -6.04
N LEU A 26 1.54 2.50 -6.53
CA LEU A 26 0.61 1.37 -6.67
C LEU A 26 1.20 0.08 -7.30
N PRO A 27 1.91 0.12 -8.44
CA PRO A 27 2.49 -1.10 -9.01
C PRO A 27 3.50 -1.78 -8.09
N PHE A 28 4.19 -1.02 -7.25
CA PHE A 28 5.13 -1.58 -6.28
C PHE A 28 4.39 -2.21 -5.11
N ILE A 29 3.40 -1.52 -4.54
CA ILE A 29 2.56 -2.03 -3.45
C ILE A 29 1.93 -3.37 -3.85
N ARG A 30 1.31 -3.43 -5.04
CA ARG A 30 0.67 -4.64 -5.57
C ARG A 30 1.63 -5.81 -5.77
N ARG A 31 2.94 -5.56 -5.93
CA ARG A 31 3.95 -6.60 -6.08
C ARG A 31 4.37 -7.20 -4.73
N VAL A 32 4.43 -6.38 -3.67
CA VAL A 32 5.15 -6.74 -2.43
C VAL A 32 4.25 -6.93 -1.21
N ALA A 33 3.06 -6.33 -1.18
CA ALA A 33 2.19 -6.34 -0.02
C ALA A 33 1.07 -7.38 -0.18
N ASP A 34 0.69 -8.03 0.91
CA ASP A 34 -0.50 -8.90 0.93
C ASP A 34 -1.77 -8.09 1.29
N ARG A 35 -1.61 -7.10 2.17
CA ARG A 35 -2.69 -6.25 2.70
C ARG A 35 -2.33 -4.78 2.62
N PHE A 36 -3.33 -3.92 2.61
CA PHE A 36 -3.15 -2.48 2.66
C PHE A 36 -3.97 -1.84 3.79
N CYS A 37 -3.50 -0.66 4.21
CA CYS A 37 -4.24 0.30 5.03
C CYS A 37 -4.03 1.67 4.40
N LEU A 38 -5.10 2.28 3.91
CA LEU A 38 -5.07 3.62 3.31
C LEU A 38 -5.28 4.65 4.41
N LEU A 39 -4.32 5.57 4.54
CA LEU A 39 -4.37 6.68 5.47
C LEU A 39 -4.73 7.98 4.74
N HIS A 40 -5.72 8.70 5.26
CA HIS A 40 -6.05 10.05 4.82
C HIS A 40 -6.30 10.93 6.05
N ARG A 41 -5.60 12.07 6.16
CA ARG A 41 -5.69 13.02 7.29
C ARG A 41 -5.58 12.35 8.68
N GLY A 42 -4.63 11.43 8.82
CA GLY A 42 -4.40 10.73 10.09
C GLY A 42 -5.46 9.68 10.44
N ARG A 43 -6.38 9.36 9.54
CA ARG A 43 -7.41 8.31 9.74
C ARG A 43 -7.22 7.19 8.74
N SER A 44 -7.44 5.95 9.19
CA SER A 44 -7.60 4.80 8.29
C SER A 44 -8.96 4.90 7.61
N VAL A 45 -8.96 5.02 6.28
CA VAL A 45 -10.16 5.24 5.48
C VAL A 45 -10.54 4.03 4.62
N ALA A 46 -9.60 3.12 4.39
CA ALA A 46 -9.84 1.83 3.75
C ALA A 46 -8.75 0.83 4.17
N GLN A 47 -9.10 -0.45 4.22
CA GLN A 47 -8.15 -1.53 4.48
C GLN A 47 -8.68 -2.84 3.88
N GLY A 48 -7.78 -3.75 3.52
CA GLY A 48 -8.17 -5.01 2.90
C GLY A 48 -6.98 -5.75 2.28
N ASP A 49 -7.28 -6.72 1.45
CA ASP A 49 -6.29 -7.40 0.62
C ASP A 49 -5.79 -6.45 -0.47
N VAL A 50 -4.51 -6.54 -0.83
CA VAL A 50 -3.90 -5.63 -1.83
C VAL A 50 -4.62 -5.68 -3.19
N ILE A 51 -5.30 -6.78 -3.49
CA ILE A 51 -6.07 -6.95 -4.74
C ILE A 51 -7.24 -5.96 -4.83
N GLN A 52 -7.74 -5.49 -3.69
CA GLN A 52 -8.85 -4.53 -3.58
C GLN A 52 -8.36 -3.07 -3.66
N LEU A 53 -7.04 -2.83 -3.68
CA LEU A 53 -6.46 -1.48 -3.77
C LEU A 53 -6.41 -1.00 -5.23
N ASP A 54 -7.48 -0.39 -5.71
CA ASP A 54 -7.61 0.10 -7.08
C ASP A 54 -7.70 1.63 -7.22
N GLU A 55 -7.63 2.11 -8.46
CA GLU A 55 -7.71 3.54 -8.79
C GLU A 55 -9.05 4.18 -8.39
N PRO A 56 -10.22 3.54 -8.61
CA PRO A 56 -11.49 4.05 -8.10
C PRO A 56 -11.51 4.26 -6.59
N LEU A 57 -10.96 3.33 -5.81
CA LEU A 57 -10.85 3.47 -4.36
C LEU A 57 -9.98 4.66 -3.99
N LEU A 58 -8.83 4.83 -4.63
CA LEU A 58 -7.92 5.95 -4.35
C LEU A 58 -8.52 7.30 -4.75
N ALA A 59 -9.21 7.37 -5.88
CA ALA A 59 -9.82 8.61 -6.38
C ALA A 59 -10.82 9.22 -5.38
N GLN A 60 -11.49 8.40 -4.57
CA GLN A 60 -12.40 8.85 -3.51
C GLN A 60 -11.70 9.68 -2.42
N TRP A 61 -10.37 9.52 -2.28
CA TRP A 61 -9.58 10.14 -1.22
C TRP A 61 -8.49 11.10 -1.75
N MET A 62 -8.34 11.20 -3.07
CA MET A 62 -7.38 12.08 -3.75
C MET A 62 -7.95 13.45 -4.12
N THR A 63 -9.23 13.70 -3.87
CA THR A 63 -9.84 15.00 -4.20
C THR A 63 -9.21 16.09 -3.32
N PRO A 64 -8.73 17.21 -3.92
CA PRO A 64 -8.22 18.31 -3.14
C PRO A 64 -9.32 18.88 -2.25
N ASP A 65 -8.94 19.30 -1.05
CA ASP A 65 -9.83 20.05 -0.17
C ASP A 65 -10.20 21.36 -0.87
N PRO A 66 -11.49 21.68 -1.09
CA PRO A 66 -11.87 23.00 -1.57
C PRO A 66 -11.54 24.12 -0.57
N ALA A 67 -11.18 23.78 0.68
CA ALA A 67 -10.89 24.73 1.76
C ALA A 67 -9.39 24.98 2.05
N ARG A 68 -8.46 24.62 1.14
CA ARG A 68 -7.04 24.99 1.24
C ARG A 68 -6.51 25.70 0.01
#